data_AF-W6KWI1-F1
#
_entry.id   AF-W6KWI1-F1
#
_cell.length_a   1.000
_cell.length_b   1.000
_cell.length_c   1.000
_cell.angle_alpha   90.00
_cell.angle_beta   90.00
_cell.angle_gamma   90.00
#
_symmetry.space_group_name_H-M   'P 1'
#
loop_
_entity.id
_entity.type
_entity.pdbx_description
1 polymer ?
#
loop_
_entity_poly.entity_id
_entity_poly.type
_entity_poly.pdbx_seq_one_letter_code
_entity_poly.pdbx_strand_id
1 'polypeptide(L)'
;MPPKKPRSGRKKKAPPTVTKSKTPSRRSASVEPETSPTPPQSPTSIPIPIPTPTPTPTPNPIPVPVTRRVKLTSLGKDSKSAAAPRRPFPFVLVVLFLLAVLAGCYLWTVKGPPSVEVRRGKMTTACPCLGGAYSPLTGQGNKAQGALARTFMSAYAPLTGLHVRSDSASLVFNELGFVRSCSIVIHLTKTINNVEELQKILKLPFSRSSCVVWVADINLFERVFNPLKELFEDNTLRGVEIAPAGKKGFLILVSEKSREGLKEDLPHRVVHMLNTVELSNGSDV
;
A
#
# COMPACT_ATOMS: atom_id res chain seq x y z
N MET A 1 -14.48 -56.41 -19.03
CA MET A 1 -15.53 -55.50 -18.51
C MET A 1 -15.27 -55.23 -17.04
N PRO A 2 -14.95 -53.99 -16.61
CA PRO A 2 -14.62 -53.72 -15.21
C PRO A 2 -15.89 -53.61 -14.34
N PRO A 3 -15.82 -54.00 -13.05
CA PRO A 3 -16.98 -54.05 -12.16
C PRO A 3 -17.44 -52.65 -11.72
N LYS A 4 -18.75 -52.42 -11.78
CA LYS A 4 -19.45 -51.22 -11.30
C LYS A 4 -19.29 -51.07 -9.79
N LYS A 5 -18.70 -49.95 -9.34
CA LYS A 5 -18.66 -49.54 -7.93
C LYS A 5 -20.06 -49.15 -7.41
N PRO A 6 -20.41 -49.50 -6.16
CA PRO A 6 -21.70 -49.18 -5.57
C PRO A 6 -21.82 -47.70 -5.18
N ARG A 7 -23.01 -47.16 -5.40
CA ARG A 7 -23.42 -45.77 -5.19
C ARG A 7 -23.59 -45.51 -3.69
N SER A 8 -22.71 -44.70 -3.10
CA SER A 8 -22.76 -44.32 -1.69
C SER A 8 -24.01 -43.48 -1.38
N GLY A 9 -24.76 -43.92 -0.36
CA GLY A 9 -26.04 -43.38 0.07
C GLY A 9 -25.91 -42.01 0.75
N ARG A 10 -26.75 -41.07 0.29
CA ARG A 10 -26.92 -39.73 0.83
C ARG A 10 -27.70 -39.80 2.15
N LYS A 11 -27.01 -39.74 3.30
CA LYS A 11 -27.65 -39.58 4.62
C LYS A 11 -28.37 -38.22 4.69
N LYS A 12 -29.70 -38.25 4.69
CA LYS A 12 -30.55 -37.10 5.06
C LYS A 12 -30.33 -36.80 6.54
N LYS A 13 -29.79 -35.60 6.83
CA LYS A 13 -29.64 -35.07 8.18
C LYS A 13 -30.99 -34.47 8.59
N ALA A 14 -31.54 -34.95 9.71
CA ALA A 14 -32.79 -34.46 10.29
C ALA A 14 -32.64 -32.99 10.78
N PRO A 15 -33.73 -32.20 10.79
CA PRO A 15 -33.74 -30.84 11.31
C PRO A 15 -33.61 -30.83 12.84
N PRO A 16 -32.96 -29.82 13.45
CA PRO A 16 -32.82 -29.74 14.89
C PRO A 16 -34.15 -29.42 15.58
N THR A 17 -34.49 -30.25 16.55
CA THR A 17 -35.58 -30.10 17.52
C THR A 17 -35.41 -28.81 18.32
N VAL A 18 -36.39 -27.92 18.24
CA VAL A 18 -36.49 -26.71 19.09
C VAL A 18 -36.86 -27.14 20.50
N THR A 19 -35.88 -27.15 21.41
CA THR A 19 -36.13 -27.33 22.83
C THR A 19 -36.57 -25.98 23.42
N LYS A 20 -37.87 -25.84 23.67
CA LYS A 20 -38.45 -24.74 24.45
C LYS A 20 -37.85 -24.73 25.86
N SER A 21 -37.00 -23.75 26.13
CA SER A 21 -36.58 -23.42 27.49
C SER A 21 -37.73 -22.70 28.21
N LYS A 22 -37.93 -23.12 29.46
CA LYS A 22 -39.04 -22.82 30.35
C LYS A 22 -38.65 -21.60 31.20
N THR A 23 -39.19 -20.42 30.87
CA THR A 23 -39.01 -19.20 31.67
C THR A 23 -39.92 -19.23 32.91
N PRO A 24 -39.39 -19.08 34.14
CA PRO A 24 -40.20 -18.97 35.33
C PRO A 24 -40.61 -17.52 35.61
N SER A 25 -41.91 -17.36 35.82
CA SER A 25 -42.53 -16.65 36.96
C SER A 25 -42.10 -15.21 37.29
N ARG A 26 -42.88 -14.27 36.76
CA ARG A 26 -43.72 -13.31 37.52
C ARG A 26 -43.16 -12.84 38.88
N ARG A 27 -42.63 -11.61 38.91
CA ARG A 27 -42.77 -10.70 40.05
C ARG A 27 -43.20 -9.32 39.55
N SER A 28 -44.36 -8.89 40.02
CA SER A 28 -44.89 -7.54 39.87
C SER A 28 -44.02 -6.54 40.63
N ALA A 29 -43.66 -5.44 39.97
CA ALA A 29 -43.29 -4.17 40.60
C ALA A 29 -43.90 -3.08 39.69
N SER A 30 -45.01 -2.51 40.15
CA SER A 30 -45.11 -1.10 40.56
C SER A 30 -44.86 -0.14 39.41
N VAL A 31 -45.96 0.34 38.83
CA VAL A 31 -46.03 1.36 37.79
C VAL A 31 -45.63 2.70 38.42
N GLU A 32 -44.51 3.25 37.96
CA GLU A 32 -44.09 4.64 38.20
C GLU A 32 -44.51 5.48 36.98
N PRO A 33 -45.11 6.68 37.17
CA PRO A 33 -45.73 7.43 36.08
C PRO A 33 -44.68 8.01 35.11
N GLU A 34 -44.87 7.72 33.82
CA GLU A 34 -44.14 8.31 32.70
C GLU A 34 -44.23 9.84 32.74
N THR A 35 -43.09 10.47 33.01
CA THR A 35 -42.88 11.90 32.72
C THR A 35 -42.54 12.05 31.24
N SER A 36 -43.40 12.77 30.53
CA SER A 36 -43.26 13.13 29.12
C SER A 36 -41.91 13.80 28.86
N PRO A 37 -41.07 13.29 27.93
CA PRO A 37 -39.78 13.89 27.66
C PRO A 37 -39.95 15.26 26.98
N THR A 38 -39.42 16.29 27.63
CA THR A 38 -39.30 17.65 27.08
C THR A 38 -38.51 17.61 25.76
N PRO A 39 -38.97 18.29 24.70
CA PRO A 39 -38.28 18.28 23.41
C PRO A 39 -36.85 18.84 23.56
N PRO A 40 -35.84 18.20 22.96
CA PRO A 40 -34.45 18.65 23.02
C PRO A 40 -34.33 20.04 22.39
N GLN A 41 -33.75 20.99 23.15
CA GLN A 41 -33.52 22.34 22.69
C GLN A 41 -32.52 22.32 21.51
N SER A 42 -32.92 22.98 20.43
CA SER A 42 -32.09 23.16 19.23
C SER A 42 -30.78 23.86 19.59
N PRO A 43 -29.61 23.32 19.23
CA PRO A 43 -28.34 23.95 19.56
C PRO A 43 -28.24 25.33 18.91
N THR A 44 -28.03 26.34 19.75
CA THR A 44 -27.74 27.71 19.32
C THR A 44 -26.45 27.69 18.49
N SER A 45 -26.52 28.19 17.25
CA SER A 45 -25.38 28.27 16.35
C SER A 45 -24.29 29.16 16.95
N ILE A 46 -23.16 28.55 17.31
CA ILE A 46 -21.95 29.27 17.71
C ILE A 46 -21.43 30.01 16.46
N PRO A 47 -21.14 31.32 16.53
CA PRO A 47 -20.61 32.06 15.40
C PRO A 47 -19.26 31.48 14.99
N ILE A 48 -19.14 31.12 13.71
CA ILE A 48 -17.89 30.62 13.12
C ILE A 48 -16.86 31.76 13.16
N PRO A 49 -15.68 31.57 13.77
CA PRO A 49 -14.65 32.58 13.78
C PRO A 49 -14.17 32.86 12.36
N ILE A 50 -14.12 34.14 11.99
CA ILE A 50 -13.58 34.60 10.71
C ILE A 50 -12.07 34.32 10.72
N PRO A 51 -11.52 33.59 9.71
CA PRO A 51 -10.09 33.32 9.66
C PRO A 51 -9.31 34.64 9.52
N THR A 52 -8.38 34.86 10.44
CA THR A 52 -7.42 35.96 10.36
C THR A 52 -6.49 35.72 9.16
N PRO A 53 -6.27 36.71 8.28
CA PRO A 53 -5.42 36.53 7.12
C PRO A 53 -4.00 36.14 7.56
N THR A 54 -3.52 35.01 7.05
CA THR A 54 -2.13 34.57 7.27
C THR A 54 -1.20 35.50 6.49
N PRO A 55 -0.14 36.05 7.12
CA PRO A 55 0.80 36.93 6.42
C PRO A 55 1.46 36.18 5.26
N THR A 56 1.45 36.81 4.09
CA THR A 56 2.12 36.29 2.89
C THR A 56 3.62 36.19 3.15
N PRO A 57 4.28 35.04 2.91
CA PRO A 57 5.71 34.89 3.13
C PRO A 57 6.49 35.82 2.19
N THR A 58 7.37 36.63 2.76
CA THR A 58 8.34 37.46 2.03
C THR A 58 9.23 36.56 1.17
N PRO A 59 9.41 36.84 -0.13
CA PRO A 59 10.22 36.01 -1.02
C PRO A 59 11.67 35.95 -0.52
N ASN A 60 12.19 34.73 -0.37
CA ASN A 60 13.58 34.47 -0.03
C ASN A 60 14.48 34.90 -1.21
N PRO A 61 15.54 35.70 -1.01
CA PRO A 61 16.41 36.16 -2.08
C PRO A 61 17.06 34.98 -2.81
N ILE A 62 17.02 35.03 -4.15
CA ILE A 62 17.61 34.03 -5.04
C ILE A 62 19.14 34.04 -4.83
N PRO A 63 19.77 32.90 -4.50
CA PRO A 63 21.21 32.83 -4.34
C PRO A 63 21.90 33.09 -5.68
N VAL A 64 22.85 34.03 -5.68
CA VAL A 64 23.70 34.37 -6.83
C VAL A 64 24.61 33.18 -7.16
N PRO A 65 24.69 32.74 -8.42
CA PRO A 65 25.55 31.63 -8.81
C PRO A 65 27.04 31.97 -8.61
N VAL A 66 27.68 31.28 -7.67
CA VAL A 66 29.14 31.33 -7.48
C VAL A 66 29.79 30.51 -8.60
N THR A 67 30.36 31.21 -9.59
CA THR A 67 31.17 30.62 -10.65
C THR A 67 32.50 30.14 -10.07
N ARG A 68 32.55 28.87 -9.65
CA ARG A 68 33.80 28.22 -9.25
C ARG A 68 34.61 27.90 -10.51
N ARG A 69 35.66 28.68 -10.78
CA ARG A 69 36.64 28.40 -11.84
C ARG A 69 37.37 27.09 -11.54
N VAL A 70 37.04 26.03 -12.27
CA VAL A 70 37.84 24.79 -12.28
C VAL A 70 39.03 25.02 -13.20
N LYS A 71 40.23 25.01 -12.61
CA LYS A 71 41.50 25.08 -13.33
C LYS A 71 41.77 23.71 -13.98
N LEU A 72 41.44 23.57 -15.25
CA LEU A 72 41.86 22.42 -16.06
C LEU A 72 43.36 22.54 -16.33
N THR A 73 44.14 21.70 -15.67
CA THR A 73 45.52 21.41 -16.04
C THR A 73 45.53 20.63 -17.36
N SER A 74 46.08 21.27 -18.38
CA SER A 74 46.37 20.74 -19.70
C SER A 74 47.32 19.55 -19.62
N LEU A 75 46.88 18.39 -20.10
CA LEU A 75 47.77 17.33 -20.56
C LEU A 75 47.95 17.53 -22.07
N GLY A 76 49.15 17.93 -22.46
CA GLY A 76 49.57 18.01 -23.86
C GLY A 76 50.07 16.67 -24.41
N LYS A 77 50.44 16.72 -25.71
CA LYS A 77 51.04 15.69 -26.59
C LYS A 77 50.04 14.77 -27.31
N ASP A 78 50.13 14.50 -28.61
CA ASP A 78 51.03 14.94 -29.69
C ASP A 78 50.33 14.74 -31.04
N SER A 79 50.54 15.70 -31.94
CA SER A 79 50.65 15.61 -33.41
C SER A 79 50.21 14.34 -34.16
N LYS A 80 49.21 14.48 -35.04
CA LYS A 80 49.38 14.11 -36.47
C LYS A 80 48.34 14.82 -37.35
N SER A 81 48.82 15.80 -38.12
CA SER A 81 48.06 16.48 -39.17
C SER A 81 47.77 15.50 -40.30
N ALA A 82 46.52 15.11 -40.45
CA ALA A 82 46.01 14.41 -41.61
C ALA A 82 44.99 15.32 -42.28
N ALA A 83 45.18 15.57 -43.58
CA ALA A 83 44.36 16.42 -44.41
C ALA A 83 42.86 16.10 -44.22
N ALA A 84 42.12 17.07 -43.68
CA ALA A 84 40.69 16.92 -43.44
C ALA A 84 39.95 16.94 -44.79
N PRO A 85 39.20 15.88 -45.15
CA PRO A 85 38.33 15.93 -46.31
C PRO A 85 37.29 17.02 -46.06
N ARG A 86 37.09 17.90 -47.05
CA ARG A 86 36.01 18.89 -47.09
C ARG A 86 34.69 18.14 -46.97
N ARG A 87 34.20 17.96 -45.75
CA ARG A 87 32.89 17.37 -45.49
C ARG A 87 31.86 18.33 -46.09
N PRO A 88 30.88 17.83 -46.87
CA PRO A 88 29.80 18.65 -47.37
C PRO A 88 29.13 19.35 -46.19
N PHE A 89 28.85 20.63 -46.43
CA PHE A 89 28.43 21.67 -45.51
C PHE A 89 27.56 21.19 -44.34
N PRO A 90 27.82 21.68 -43.11
CA PRO A 90 27.02 21.36 -41.92
C PRO A 90 25.53 21.71 -42.07
N PHE A 91 25.19 22.57 -43.04
CA PHE A 91 23.81 22.90 -43.38
C PHE A 91 22.93 21.69 -43.69
N VAL A 92 23.44 20.69 -44.43
CA VAL A 92 22.60 19.53 -44.80
C VAL A 92 22.23 18.70 -43.56
N LEU A 93 23.16 18.51 -42.63
CA LEU A 93 22.90 17.79 -41.38
C LEU A 93 21.97 18.58 -40.45
N VAL A 94 22.11 19.91 -40.41
CA VAL A 94 21.22 20.78 -39.63
C VAL A 94 19.79 20.75 -40.19
N VAL A 95 19.63 20.82 -41.52
CA VAL A 95 18.30 20.72 -42.15
C VAL A 95 17.67 19.34 -41.91
N LEU A 96 18.42 18.25 -42.05
CA LEU A 96 17.91 16.90 -41.77
C LEU A 96 17.52 16.73 -40.30
N PHE A 97 18.28 17.29 -39.36
CA PHE A 97 17.94 17.25 -37.94
C PHE A 97 16.67 18.04 -37.64
N LEU A 98 16.52 19.25 -38.20
CA LEU A 98 15.31 20.05 -38.05
C LEU A 98 14.08 19.36 -38.65
N LEU A 99 14.21 18.73 -39.82
CA LEU A 99 13.14 17.94 -40.42
C LEU A 99 12.76 16.72 -39.56
N ALA A 100 13.73 16.05 -38.94
CA ALA A 100 13.46 14.94 -38.03
C ALA A 100 12.73 15.39 -36.75
N VAL A 101 13.11 16.55 -36.18
CA VAL A 101 12.42 17.13 -35.02
C VAL A 101 10.99 17.52 -35.39
N LEU A 102 10.79 18.20 -36.52
CA LEU A 102 9.46 18.58 -37.00
C LEU A 102 8.58 17.37 -37.31
N ALA A 103 9.12 16.32 -37.93
CA ALA A 103 8.41 15.07 -38.16
C ALA A 103 8.04 14.37 -36.83
N GLY A 104 8.94 14.38 -35.85
CA GLY A 104 8.67 13.88 -34.50
C GLY A 104 7.55 14.65 -33.78
N CYS A 105 7.59 15.98 -33.84
CA CYS A 105 6.54 16.84 -33.30
C CYS A 105 5.20 16.63 -34.01
N TYR A 106 5.20 16.53 -35.35
CA TYR A 106 3.99 16.30 -36.13
C TYR A 106 3.38 14.92 -35.84
N LEU A 107 4.20 13.87 -35.72
CA LEU A 107 3.72 12.56 -35.26
C LEU A 107 3.12 12.64 -33.85
N TRP A 108 3.72 13.42 -32.95
CA TRP A 108 3.21 13.60 -31.59
C TRP A 108 1.83 14.29 -31.57
N THR A 109 1.62 15.31 -32.40
CA THR A 109 0.35 16.06 -32.44
C THR A 109 -0.76 15.30 -33.15
N VAL A 110 -0.45 14.52 -34.20
CA VAL A 110 -1.47 13.82 -35.01
C VAL A 110 -1.90 12.51 -34.35
N LYS A 111 -0.98 11.78 -33.71
CA LYS A 111 -1.31 10.49 -33.07
C LYS A 111 -1.76 10.60 -31.61
N GLY A 112 -1.73 11.81 -31.05
CA GLY A 112 -1.79 12.01 -29.60
C GLY A 112 -0.62 11.31 -28.91
N PRO A 113 -0.37 11.58 -27.60
CA PRO A 113 0.36 10.60 -26.82
C PRO A 113 -0.36 9.26 -27.03
N PRO A 114 0.34 8.14 -27.29
CA PRO A 114 -0.32 6.85 -27.33
C PRO A 114 -1.11 6.78 -26.04
N SER A 115 -2.44 6.81 -26.14
CA SER A 115 -3.30 6.54 -24.99
C SER A 115 -2.70 5.28 -24.43
N VAL A 116 -2.14 5.38 -23.22
CA VAL A 116 -1.73 4.21 -22.47
C VAL A 116 -3.06 3.55 -22.18
N GLU A 117 -3.51 2.79 -23.17
CA GLU A 117 -4.62 1.89 -23.07
C GLU A 117 -4.07 0.94 -22.02
N VAL A 118 -4.45 1.23 -20.78
CA VAL A 118 -4.27 0.35 -19.65
C VAL A 118 -5.04 -0.88 -20.07
N ARG A 119 -4.37 -1.74 -20.85
CA ARG A 119 -4.81 -3.08 -21.14
C ARG A 119 -5.17 -3.55 -19.75
N ARG A 120 -6.45 -3.87 -19.55
CA ARG A 120 -6.90 -4.72 -18.44
C ARG A 120 -6.22 -6.07 -18.64
N GLY A 121 -4.90 -6.09 -18.53
CA GLY A 121 -4.07 -7.25 -18.48
C GLY A 121 -4.52 -7.93 -17.22
N LYS A 122 -5.19 -9.06 -17.42
CA LYS A 122 -5.47 -10.13 -16.45
C LYS A 122 -4.82 -9.80 -15.11
N MET A 123 -5.56 -9.12 -14.23
CA MET A 123 -5.08 -8.66 -12.93
C MET A 123 -4.37 -9.85 -12.28
N THR A 124 -3.06 -9.75 -12.12
CA THR A 124 -2.26 -10.85 -11.58
C THR A 124 -2.75 -11.11 -10.16
N THR A 125 -3.39 -12.26 -10.02
CA THR A 125 -4.01 -12.79 -8.81
C THR A 125 -2.94 -13.15 -7.79
N ALA A 126 -2.89 -12.39 -6.69
CA ALA A 126 -2.05 -12.61 -5.51
C ALA A 126 -0.54 -12.81 -5.82
N CYS A 127 0.27 -12.99 -4.77
CA CYS A 127 1.64 -13.46 -5.00
C CYS A 127 1.58 -14.92 -5.48
N PRO A 128 2.27 -15.29 -6.59
CA PRO A 128 2.05 -16.55 -7.30
C PRO A 128 2.11 -17.83 -6.43
N CYS A 129 2.88 -17.78 -5.36
CA CYS A 129 3.11 -18.87 -4.42
C CYS A 129 2.02 -19.09 -3.36
N LEU A 130 1.21 -18.07 -3.05
CA LEU A 130 0.29 -18.13 -1.92
C LEU A 130 -0.79 -19.18 -2.13
N GLY A 131 -1.18 -19.42 -3.39
CA GLY A 131 -2.15 -20.46 -3.74
C GLY A 131 -1.70 -21.87 -3.35
N GLY A 132 -0.40 -22.17 -3.43
CA GLY A 132 0.15 -23.47 -3.04
C GLY A 132 0.35 -23.61 -1.53
N ALA A 133 0.75 -22.52 -0.86
CA ALA A 133 1.01 -22.51 0.58
C ALA A 133 -0.27 -22.47 1.44
N TYR A 134 -1.39 -21.96 0.93
CA TYR A 134 -2.61 -21.76 1.73
C TYR A 134 -3.24 -23.08 2.24
N SER A 135 -3.33 -24.10 1.39
CA SER A 135 -3.97 -25.38 1.74
C SER A 135 -3.37 -26.04 2.98
N PRO A 136 -2.04 -26.23 3.11
CA PRO A 136 -1.46 -26.82 4.33
C PRO A 136 -1.62 -25.93 5.57
N LEU A 137 -1.53 -24.60 5.43
CA LEU A 137 -1.63 -23.66 6.56
C LEU A 137 -3.00 -23.72 7.26
N THR A 138 -4.07 -23.91 6.49
CA THR A 138 -5.42 -24.02 7.06
C THR A 138 -5.68 -25.34 7.78
N GLY A 139 -4.93 -26.41 7.45
CA GLY A 139 -5.07 -27.72 8.07
C GLY A 139 -4.25 -27.92 9.34
N GLN A 140 -3.15 -27.17 9.50
CA GLN A 140 -2.15 -27.43 10.53
C GLN A 140 -2.39 -26.71 11.88
N GLY A 141 -3.56 -26.09 12.06
CA GLY A 141 -3.94 -25.45 13.33
C GLY A 141 -3.30 -24.08 13.60
N ASN A 142 -2.40 -23.59 12.74
CA ASN A 142 -1.84 -22.25 12.88
C ASN A 142 -2.82 -21.18 12.35
N LYS A 143 -3.78 -20.80 13.20
CA LYS A 143 -4.83 -19.82 12.89
C LYS A 143 -4.26 -18.47 12.43
N ALA A 144 -3.14 -18.05 13.01
CA ALA A 144 -2.45 -16.80 12.71
C ALA A 144 -1.95 -16.77 11.25
N GLN A 145 -1.18 -17.78 10.85
CA GLN A 145 -0.68 -17.88 9.47
C GLN A 145 -1.83 -18.02 8.46
N GLY A 146 -2.88 -18.77 8.80
CA GLY A 146 -4.08 -18.89 7.97
C GLY A 146 -4.80 -17.55 7.75
N ALA A 147 -4.90 -16.71 8.78
CA ALA A 147 -5.51 -15.38 8.69
C ALA A 147 -4.66 -14.41 7.84
N LEU A 148 -3.34 -14.41 8.02
CA LEU A 148 -2.41 -13.63 7.20
C LEU A 148 -2.47 -14.06 5.73
N ALA A 149 -2.39 -15.37 5.47
CA ALA A 149 -2.43 -15.92 4.12
C ALA A 149 -3.74 -15.59 3.39
N ARG A 150 -4.89 -15.68 4.09
CA ARG A 150 -6.19 -15.29 3.54
C ARG A 150 -6.20 -13.82 3.10
N THR A 151 -5.61 -12.95 3.91
CA THR A 151 -5.55 -11.51 3.61
C THR A 151 -4.65 -11.19 2.43
N PHE A 152 -3.52 -11.91 2.29
CA PHE A 152 -2.67 -11.76 1.11
C PHE A 152 -3.34 -12.24 -0.19
N MET A 153 -4.20 -13.26 -0.10
CA MET A 153 -4.94 -13.77 -1.26
C MET A 153 -6.11 -12.89 -1.67
N SER A 154 -6.77 -12.22 -0.72
CA SER A 154 -7.92 -11.34 -1.01
C SER A 154 -7.53 -9.95 -1.52
N ALA A 155 -6.24 -9.63 -1.55
CA ALA A 155 -5.73 -8.31 -1.90
C ALA A 155 -5.75 -8.02 -3.41
N TYR A 156 -6.68 -7.16 -3.82
CA TYR A 156 -6.81 -6.73 -5.21
C TYR A 156 -5.91 -5.54 -5.59
N ALA A 157 -5.63 -4.64 -4.65
CA ALA A 157 -4.79 -3.47 -4.89
C ALA A 157 -3.30 -3.85 -5.13
N PRO A 158 -2.53 -3.05 -5.89
CA PRO A 158 -1.09 -3.26 -6.06
C PRO A 158 -0.35 -3.21 -4.72
N LEU A 159 -0.77 -2.33 -3.82
CA LEU A 159 -0.27 -2.22 -2.47
C LEU A 159 -1.43 -2.38 -1.48
N THR A 160 -1.26 -3.18 -0.44
CA THR A 160 -2.29 -3.40 0.59
C THR A 160 -1.71 -3.16 1.97
N GLY A 161 -2.44 -2.38 2.77
CA GLY A 161 -2.13 -2.16 4.17
C GLY A 161 -2.76 -3.24 5.05
N LEU A 162 -1.96 -3.78 5.96
CA LEU A 162 -2.40 -4.74 6.95
C LEU A 162 -2.03 -4.21 8.33
N HIS A 163 -2.98 -4.24 9.26
CA HIS A 163 -2.71 -4.05 10.67
C HIS A 163 -2.68 -5.40 11.36
N VAL A 164 -1.60 -5.69 12.08
CA VAL A 164 -1.47 -6.90 12.89
C VAL A 164 -1.36 -6.50 14.35
N ARG A 165 -2.31 -6.97 15.16
CA ARG A 165 -2.29 -6.72 16.59
C ARG A 165 -1.28 -7.67 17.25
N SER A 166 -0.14 -7.14 17.66
CA SER A 166 0.94 -7.86 18.34
C SER A 166 1.85 -6.87 19.07
N ASP A 167 2.49 -7.35 20.13
CA ASP A 167 3.52 -6.71 20.94
C ASP A 167 4.88 -6.57 20.23
N SER A 168 5.12 -7.33 19.15
CA SER A 168 6.43 -7.34 18.49
C SER A 168 6.36 -7.58 16.99
N ALA A 169 6.88 -6.63 16.22
CA ALA A 169 7.11 -6.80 14.78
C ALA A 169 8.01 -8.01 14.46
N SER A 170 8.90 -8.40 15.36
CA SER A 170 9.79 -9.55 15.17
C SER A 170 9.04 -10.89 15.21
N LEU A 171 8.01 -11.02 16.07
CA LEU A 171 7.16 -12.20 16.11
C LEU A 171 6.36 -12.34 14.80
N VAL A 172 5.74 -11.24 14.36
CA VAL A 172 5.04 -11.20 13.08
C VAL A 172 5.97 -11.54 11.91
N PHE A 173 7.19 -11.00 11.91
CA PHE A 173 8.19 -11.29 10.89
C PHE A 173 8.60 -12.77 10.84
N ASN A 174 8.62 -13.46 11.98
CA ASN A 174 8.88 -14.90 12.04
C ASN A 174 7.69 -15.72 11.53
N GLU A 175 6.46 -15.32 11.86
CA GLU A 175 5.23 -15.97 11.36
C GLU A 175 5.08 -15.88 9.84
N LEU A 176 5.72 -14.90 9.20
CA LEU A 176 5.77 -14.75 7.74
C LEU A 176 6.75 -15.73 7.06
N GLY A 177 7.29 -16.73 7.77
CA GLY A 177 8.15 -17.75 7.19
C GLY A 177 7.56 -18.43 5.94
N PHE A 178 6.24 -18.62 5.90
CA PHE A 178 5.55 -19.28 4.78
C PHE A 178 5.55 -18.48 3.46
N VAL A 179 5.73 -17.15 3.51
CA VAL A 179 5.78 -16.31 2.30
C VAL A 179 7.21 -16.09 1.79
N ARG A 180 8.25 -16.38 2.59
CA ARG A 180 9.65 -16.11 2.21
C ARG A 180 10.13 -16.88 0.99
N SER A 181 9.48 -17.98 0.64
CA SER A 181 9.80 -18.79 -0.55
C SER A 181 9.52 -18.06 -1.87
N CYS A 182 8.79 -16.94 -1.84
CA CYS A 182 8.27 -16.30 -3.03
C CYS A 182 8.04 -14.80 -2.91
N SER A 183 8.31 -14.22 -1.75
CA SER A 183 8.29 -12.79 -1.52
C SER A 183 9.58 -12.37 -0.83
N ILE A 184 9.95 -11.11 -1.02
CA ILE A 184 10.98 -10.49 -0.19
C ILE A 184 10.25 -9.93 1.03
N VAL A 185 10.54 -10.49 2.20
CA VAL A 185 10.04 -10.00 3.48
C VAL A 185 11.11 -9.10 4.11
N ILE A 186 10.75 -7.87 4.43
CA ILE A 186 11.64 -6.84 4.96
C ILE A 186 11.11 -6.38 6.30
N HIS A 187 11.95 -6.51 7.33
CA HIS A 187 11.69 -5.90 8.63
C HIS A 187 12.24 -4.47 8.62
N LEU A 188 11.37 -3.47 8.73
CA LEU A 188 11.76 -2.08 8.86
C LEU A 188 11.99 -1.78 10.33
N THR A 189 13.20 -1.33 10.66
CA THR A 189 13.62 -1.04 12.05
C THR A 189 14.02 0.42 12.26
N LYS A 190 14.05 1.20 11.18
CA LYS A 190 14.46 2.61 11.21
C LYS A 190 13.24 3.52 11.08
N THR A 191 13.23 4.61 11.84
CA THR A 191 12.20 5.64 11.74
C THR A 191 12.27 6.33 10.39
N ILE A 192 11.11 6.58 9.80
CA ILE A 192 11.01 7.16 8.46
C ILE A 192 10.61 8.62 8.61
N ASN A 193 11.55 9.51 8.29
CA ASN A 193 11.41 10.91 8.68
C ASN A 193 10.71 11.78 7.64
N ASN A 194 10.65 11.32 6.40
CA ASN A 194 10.08 12.06 5.27
C ASN A 194 9.57 11.11 4.18
N VAL A 195 8.84 11.68 3.22
CA VAL A 195 8.16 10.93 2.17
C VAL A 195 9.16 10.36 1.16
N GLU A 196 10.25 11.07 0.89
CA GLU A 196 11.30 10.66 -0.03
C GLU A 196 12.02 9.40 0.45
N GLU A 197 12.31 9.32 1.75
CA GLU A 197 12.86 8.15 2.42
C GLU A 197 11.88 6.97 2.35
N LEU A 198 10.61 7.19 2.69
CA LEU A 198 9.56 6.17 2.58
C LEU A 198 9.48 5.60 1.15
N GLN A 199 9.42 6.48 0.16
CA GLN A 199 9.37 6.12 -1.25
C GLN A 199 10.58 5.28 -1.66
N LYS A 200 11.80 5.67 -1.25
CA LYS A 200 13.02 4.92 -1.57
C LYS A 200 12.98 3.50 -0.97
N ILE A 201 12.58 3.39 0.30
CA ILE A 201 12.47 2.12 1.02
C ILE A 201 11.46 1.18 0.36
N LEU A 202 10.28 1.71 -0.03
CA LEU A 202 9.22 0.88 -0.62
C LEU A 202 9.49 0.52 -2.08
N LYS A 203 10.18 1.36 -2.85
CA LYS A 203 10.45 1.07 -4.28
C LYS A 203 11.62 0.10 -4.50
N LEU A 204 12.67 0.20 -3.69
CA LEU A 204 13.91 -0.55 -3.90
C LEU A 204 13.70 -2.07 -4.09
N PRO A 205 12.90 -2.77 -3.27
CA PRO A 205 12.78 -4.23 -3.33
C PRO A 205 12.06 -4.72 -4.59
N PHE A 206 11.22 -3.89 -5.20
CA PHE A 206 10.52 -4.26 -6.43
C PHE A 206 11.47 -4.43 -7.61
N SER A 207 12.71 -3.95 -7.55
CA SER A 207 13.73 -4.28 -8.56
C SER A 207 14.07 -5.78 -8.62
N ARG A 208 13.81 -6.51 -7.53
CA ARG A 208 14.22 -7.91 -7.35
C ARG A 208 13.08 -8.90 -7.25
N SER A 209 11.88 -8.45 -6.88
CA SER A 209 10.72 -9.31 -6.68
C SER A 209 9.44 -8.70 -7.22
N SER A 210 8.52 -9.56 -7.64
CA SER A 210 7.14 -9.19 -7.96
C SER A 210 6.24 -9.14 -6.72
N CYS A 211 6.68 -9.71 -5.60
CA CYS A 211 5.96 -9.72 -4.33
C CYS A 211 6.87 -9.26 -3.19
N VAL A 212 6.45 -8.22 -2.48
CA VAL A 212 7.22 -7.65 -1.35
C VAL A 212 6.31 -7.49 -0.15
N VAL A 213 6.83 -7.83 1.03
CA VAL A 213 6.15 -7.67 2.32
C VAL A 213 7.03 -6.86 3.23
N TRP A 214 6.56 -5.72 3.72
CA TRP A 214 7.21 -4.93 4.76
C TRP A 214 6.52 -5.18 6.08
N VAL A 215 7.30 -5.41 7.13
CA VAL A 215 6.83 -5.51 8.51
C VAL A 215 7.48 -4.38 9.29
N ALA A 216 6.67 -3.61 10.00
CA ALA A 216 7.15 -2.42 10.68
C ALA A 216 6.25 -2.08 11.87
N ASP A 217 6.86 -1.60 12.95
CA ASP A 217 6.11 -0.99 14.04
C ASP A 217 5.48 0.31 13.56
N ILE A 218 4.26 0.58 14.00
CA ILE A 218 3.50 1.76 13.59
C ILE A 218 4.23 3.08 13.90
N ASN A 219 4.97 3.12 15.01
CA ASN A 219 5.71 4.30 15.47
C ASN A 219 6.81 4.73 14.50
N LEU A 220 7.26 3.85 13.60
CA LEU A 220 8.26 4.20 12.58
C LEU A 220 7.71 5.17 11.52
N PHE A 221 6.38 5.34 11.43
CA PHE A 221 5.72 6.18 10.43
C PHE A 221 5.09 7.46 10.98
N GLU A 222 5.33 7.83 12.24
CA GLU A 222 4.69 9.00 12.88
C GLU A 222 4.74 10.27 12.02
N ARG A 223 5.87 10.50 11.35
CA ARG A 223 6.08 11.69 10.50
C ARG A 223 5.48 11.58 9.09
N VAL A 224 5.01 10.40 8.71
CA VAL A 224 4.55 10.08 7.35
C VAL A 224 3.18 9.39 7.33
N PHE A 225 2.40 9.44 8.42
CA PHE A 225 1.06 8.86 8.47
C PHE A 225 0.11 9.45 7.41
N ASN A 226 0.17 10.76 7.16
CA ASN A 226 -0.64 11.40 6.12
C ASN A 226 -0.31 10.85 4.71
N PRO A 227 0.97 10.76 4.30
CA PRO A 227 1.38 10.07 3.07
C PRO A 227 0.90 8.62 2.92
N LEU A 228 0.71 7.88 4.02
CA LEU A 228 0.16 6.51 3.94
C LEU A 228 -1.24 6.48 3.32
N LYS A 229 -1.99 7.58 3.39
CA LYS A 229 -3.28 7.72 2.73
C LYS A 229 -3.13 7.60 1.21
N GLU A 230 -2.28 8.44 0.62
CA GLU A 230 -1.98 8.43 -0.83
C GLU A 230 -1.45 7.06 -1.27
N LEU A 231 -0.59 6.48 -0.45
CA LEU A 231 0.00 5.18 -0.68
C LEU A 231 -1.04 4.06 -0.81
N PHE A 232 -2.04 4.02 0.06
CA PHE A 232 -3.06 2.95 0.04
C PHE A 232 -4.21 3.22 -0.92
N GLU A 233 -4.53 4.49 -1.20
CA GLU A 233 -5.59 4.87 -2.15
C GLU A 233 -5.15 4.66 -3.59
N ASP A 234 -3.98 5.20 -3.92
CA ASP A 234 -3.57 5.40 -5.30
C ASP A 234 -2.28 4.64 -5.63
N ASN A 235 -1.68 3.92 -4.67
CA ASN A 235 -0.37 3.27 -4.84
C ASN A 235 0.72 4.29 -5.26
N THR A 236 0.60 5.52 -4.77
CA THR A 236 1.53 6.61 -5.07
C THR A 236 2.00 7.32 -3.81
N LEU A 237 3.17 7.94 -3.89
CA LEU A 237 3.66 8.92 -2.92
C LEU A 237 4.14 10.14 -3.70
N ARG A 238 3.52 11.31 -3.47
CA ARG A 238 3.74 12.52 -4.25
C ARG A 238 3.59 12.29 -5.76
N GLY A 239 2.58 11.51 -6.15
CA GLY A 239 2.31 11.14 -7.54
C GLY A 239 3.29 10.13 -8.14
N VAL A 240 4.24 9.60 -7.36
CA VAL A 240 5.16 8.57 -7.83
C VAL A 240 4.64 7.19 -7.48
N GLU A 241 4.40 6.36 -8.50
CA GLU A 241 4.00 4.96 -8.33
C GLU A 241 5.03 4.16 -7.52
N ILE A 242 4.53 3.42 -6.53
CA ILE A 242 5.33 2.62 -5.59
C ILE A 242 5.43 1.17 -6.02
N ALA A 243 4.31 0.46 -6.16
CA ALA A 243 4.27 -0.90 -6.68
C ALA A 243 3.97 -0.88 -8.19
N PRO A 244 4.92 -1.20 -9.07
CA PRO A 244 4.69 -1.19 -10.52
C PRO A 244 3.59 -2.16 -10.95
N ALA A 245 3.00 -1.91 -12.11
CA ALA A 245 2.04 -2.82 -12.75
C ALA A 245 2.52 -4.29 -12.76
N GLY A 246 1.63 -5.20 -12.34
CA GLY A 246 1.91 -6.63 -12.23
C GLY A 246 2.70 -7.04 -10.98
N LYS A 247 3.05 -6.10 -10.09
CA LYS A 247 3.69 -6.38 -8.80
C LYS A 247 2.73 -6.15 -7.64
N LYS A 248 3.05 -6.76 -6.50
CA LYS A 248 2.24 -6.76 -5.27
C LYS A 248 3.10 -6.41 -4.07
N GLY A 249 2.61 -5.47 -3.27
CA GLY A 249 3.23 -5.04 -2.03
C GLY A 249 2.27 -5.14 -0.85
N PHE A 250 2.79 -5.54 0.30
CA PHE A 250 2.03 -5.60 1.55
C PHE A 250 2.79 -4.83 2.62
N LEU A 251 2.18 -3.78 3.18
CA LEU A 251 2.73 -3.05 4.30
C LEU A 251 1.99 -3.48 5.57
N ILE A 252 2.69 -4.23 6.42
CA ILE A 252 2.18 -4.74 7.69
C ILE A 252 2.63 -3.80 8.80
N LEU A 253 1.66 -3.09 9.37
CA LEU A 253 1.81 -2.24 10.55
C LEU A 253 1.51 -3.06 11.79
N VAL A 254 2.48 -3.16 12.69
CA VAL A 254 2.35 -3.89 13.95
C VAL A 254 2.13 -2.90 15.09
N SER A 255 1.14 -3.19 15.94
CA SER A 255 0.80 -2.40 17.12
C SER A 255 0.02 -3.27 18.11
N GLU A 256 0.10 -2.96 19.41
CA GLU A 256 -0.74 -3.59 20.43
C GLU A 256 -2.17 -3.05 20.42
N LYS A 257 -2.37 -1.85 19.84
CA LYS A 257 -3.66 -1.15 19.84
C LYS A 257 -4.70 -1.91 19.03
N SER A 258 -5.95 -1.81 19.47
CA SER A 258 -7.09 -2.23 18.66
C SER A 258 -7.27 -1.30 17.46
N ARG A 259 -8.11 -1.70 16.50
CA ARG A 259 -8.47 -0.86 15.34
C ARG A 259 -9.05 0.49 15.78
N GLU A 260 -9.78 0.52 16.89
CA GLU A 260 -10.34 1.72 17.49
C GLU A 260 -9.24 2.61 18.05
N GLY A 261 -8.28 2.04 18.79
CA GLY A 261 -7.14 2.77 19.34
C GLY A 261 -6.23 3.35 18.25
N LEU A 262 -6.12 2.69 17.09
CA LEU A 262 -5.37 3.24 15.95
C LEU A 262 -5.91 4.56 15.41
N LYS A 263 -7.18 4.88 15.65
CA LYS A 263 -7.78 6.16 15.18
C LYS A 263 -7.20 7.37 15.89
N GLU A 264 -6.52 7.16 17.02
CA GLU A 264 -5.83 8.20 17.78
C GLU A 264 -4.48 8.57 17.14
N ASP A 265 -3.81 7.60 16.50
CA ASP A 265 -2.47 7.80 15.92
C ASP A 265 -2.54 8.03 14.40
N LEU A 266 -3.41 7.29 13.71
CA LEU A 266 -3.52 7.30 12.26
C LEU A 266 -4.72 8.13 11.79
N PRO A 267 -4.59 8.80 10.62
CA PRO A 267 -5.74 9.39 9.97
C PRO A 267 -6.86 8.36 9.81
N HIS A 268 -8.08 8.76 10.17
CA HIS A 268 -9.26 7.87 10.17
C HIS A 268 -9.42 7.08 8.86
N ARG A 269 -9.13 7.72 7.72
CA ARG A 269 -9.19 7.11 6.40
C ARG A 269 -8.16 6.00 6.20
N VAL A 270 -6.95 6.15 6.73
CA VAL A 270 -5.90 5.11 6.69
C VAL A 270 -6.36 3.89 7.47
N VAL A 271 -6.88 4.07 8.69
CA VAL A 271 -7.38 2.96 9.52
C VAL A 271 -8.44 2.12 8.78
N HIS A 272 -9.31 2.76 7.99
CA HIS A 272 -10.31 2.04 7.20
C HIS A 272 -9.75 1.22 6.05
N MET A 273 -8.62 1.65 5.48
CA MET A 273 -7.93 0.93 4.41
C MET A 273 -7.07 -0.24 4.91
N LEU A 274 -6.75 -0.27 6.21
CA LEU A 274 -6.03 -1.39 6.80
C LEU A 274 -6.98 -2.58 7.01
N ASN A 275 -6.56 -3.76 6.59
CA ASN A 275 -7.18 -5.01 7.03
C ASN A 275 -6.60 -5.39 8.38
N THR A 276 -7.44 -5.67 9.38
CA THR A 276 -6.97 -6.03 10.73
C THR A 276 -6.90 -7.55 10.89
N VAL A 277 -5.76 -8.05 11.36
CA VAL A 277 -5.57 -9.46 11.76
C VAL A 277 -5.13 -9.49 13.22
N GLU A 278 -5.85 -10.26 14.03
CA GLU A 278 -5.48 -10.50 15.42
C GLU A 278 -4.72 -11.83 15.49
N LEU A 279 -3.48 -11.80 15.96
CA LEU A 279 -2.76 -13.02 16.30
C LEU A 279 -3.15 -13.36 17.73
N SER A 280 -3.92 -14.43 17.91
CA SER A 280 -4.19 -14.95 19.25
C SER A 280 -2.85 -15.41 19.82
N ASN A 281 -2.30 -14.67 20.79
CA ASN A 281 -1.22 -15.20 21.61
C ASN A 281 -1.74 -16.51 22.22
N GLY A 282 -1.06 -17.62 21.96
CA GLY A 282 -1.50 -18.97 22.31
C GLY A 282 -1.57 -19.25 23.81
N SER A 283 -1.77 -18.24 24.65
CA SER A 283 -1.82 -18.30 26.11
C SER A 283 -3.23 -18.59 26.67
N ASP A 284 -4.27 -18.65 25.84
CA ASP A 284 -5.65 -18.97 26.26
C ASP A 284 -5.99 -20.48 26.14
N VAL A 285 -5.03 -21.38 26.40
CA VAL A 285 -5.27 -22.84 26.49
C VAL A 285 -4.80 -23.36 27.84
#